data_AF-A0A973KNT9-F1
#
_entry.id   AF-A0A973KNT9-F1
#
_cell.length_a   1.000
_cell.length_b   1.000
_cell.length_c   1.000
_cell.angle_alpha   90.00
_cell.angle_beta   90.00
_cell.angle_gamma   90.00
#
_symmetry.space_group_name_H-M   'P 1'
#
loop_
_entity.id
_entity.type
_entity.pdbx_description
1 polymer ?
#
loop_
_entity_poly.entity_id
_entity_poly.type
_entity_poly.pdbx_seq_one_letter_code
_entity_poly.pdbx_strand_id
1 'polypeptide(L)'
;MRTSPSVRPTPSPTLWLARGRHTGPDAEDVVRRTLHRLKDEGTIDDHLEVAVSETSASSPDCAFEARWTVAESVTVRARLTLTRDADTGVEWVLAAEAERPWEQGWPSPATMFWPTEPDAPWDHQPGTGLRLREANRLPAEDKDIRRLLRSSVRGGWNINLVVHEAMTPDERGRRPLGPLLPPSLRHRVLEHRAAPDQLRIVNRVLRE
;
A
#
# COMPACT_ATOMS: atom_id res chain seq x y z
N MET A 1 11.34 -5.11 -38.75
CA MET A 1 11.46 -4.13 -37.64
C MET A 1 11.80 -4.93 -36.39
N ARG A 2 13.04 -4.83 -35.88
CA ARG A 2 13.48 -5.53 -34.66
C ARG A 2 12.88 -4.80 -33.45
N THR A 3 11.94 -5.43 -32.75
CA THR A 3 11.51 -4.98 -31.43
C THR A 3 12.60 -5.33 -30.42
N SER A 4 13.40 -4.34 -30.01
CA SER A 4 14.29 -4.50 -28.88
C SER A 4 13.45 -4.89 -27.66
N PRO A 5 13.79 -5.98 -26.92
CA PRO A 5 13.14 -6.26 -25.67
C PRO A 5 13.49 -5.12 -24.71
N SER A 6 12.51 -4.29 -24.37
CA SER A 6 12.63 -3.39 -23.23
C SER A 6 12.74 -4.27 -21.99
N VAL A 7 13.98 -4.52 -21.55
CA VAL A 7 14.25 -5.11 -20.24
C VAL A 7 13.70 -4.11 -19.23
N ARG A 8 12.55 -4.43 -18.63
CA ARG A 8 12.03 -3.63 -17.52
C ARG A 8 13.09 -3.65 -16.42
N PRO A 9 13.51 -2.48 -15.89
CA PRO A 9 14.44 -2.43 -14.77
C PRO A 9 13.92 -3.33 -13.65
N THR A 10 14.76 -4.24 -13.16
CA THR A 10 14.39 -5.00 -11.96
C THR A 10 14.41 -4.02 -10.80
N PRO A 11 13.33 -3.90 -10.02
CA PRO A 11 13.32 -2.99 -8.87
C PRO A 11 14.46 -3.37 -7.93
N SER A 12 15.13 -2.37 -7.37
CA SER A 12 16.24 -2.62 -6.44
C SER A 12 15.77 -3.53 -5.30
N PRO A 13 16.51 -4.59 -4.96
CA PRO A 13 16.13 -5.49 -3.88
C PRO A 13 16.12 -4.80 -2.51
N THR A 14 16.73 -3.62 -2.39
CA THR A 14 16.75 -2.78 -1.18
C THR A 14 15.51 -1.89 -1.03
N LEU A 15 14.68 -1.79 -2.08
CA LEU A 15 13.61 -0.82 -2.17
C LEU A 15 12.25 -1.43 -1.80
N TRP A 16 11.54 -0.75 -0.92
CA TRP A 16 10.14 -0.99 -0.60
C TRP A 16 9.31 0.19 -1.11
N LEU A 17 8.27 -0.11 -1.90
CA LEU A 17 7.39 0.88 -2.50
C LEU A 17 5.93 0.54 -2.20
N ALA A 18 5.15 1.55 -1.83
CA ALA A 18 3.71 1.46 -1.72
C ALA A 18 3.04 2.77 -2.13
N ARG A 19 1.76 2.66 -2.49
CA ARG A 19 0.89 3.81 -2.80
C ARG A 19 -0.51 3.53 -2.29
N GLY A 20 -1.16 4.56 -1.78
CA GLY A 20 -2.53 4.48 -1.32
C GLY A 20 -3.21 5.84 -1.25
N ARG A 21 -4.31 5.87 -0.53
CA ARG A 21 -5.17 7.02 -0.34
C ARG A 21 -5.55 7.13 1.13
N HIS A 22 -5.50 8.36 1.63
CA HIS A 22 -6.05 8.79 2.91
C HIS A 22 -7.41 9.45 2.68
N THR A 23 -8.44 8.96 3.37
CA THR A 23 -9.82 9.45 3.24
C THR A 23 -10.30 10.29 4.43
N GLY A 24 -9.46 10.47 5.45
CA GLY A 24 -9.78 11.27 6.63
C GLY A 24 -9.37 12.74 6.49
N PRO A 25 -9.71 13.58 7.48
CA PRO A 25 -9.16 14.92 7.60
C PRO A 25 -7.66 14.88 7.97
N ASP A 26 -7.00 16.01 7.84
CA ASP A 26 -5.71 16.35 8.49
C ASP A 26 -4.59 15.31 8.33
N ALA A 27 -4.42 14.76 7.12
CA ALA A 27 -3.41 13.74 6.80
C ALA A 27 -2.00 14.14 7.29
N GLU A 28 -1.61 15.39 7.01
CA GLU A 28 -0.31 15.95 7.36
C GLU A 28 -0.09 16.00 8.87
N ASP A 29 -1.09 16.44 9.63
CA ASP A 29 -1.00 16.52 11.09
C ASP A 29 -0.91 15.15 11.75
N VAL A 30 -1.59 14.14 11.20
CA VAL A 30 -1.45 12.76 11.65
C VAL A 30 -0.01 12.29 11.47
N VAL A 31 0.61 12.59 10.31
CA VAL A 31 2.01 12.22 10.06
C VAL A 31 2.96 12.96 10.99
N ARG A 32 2.81 14.30 11.13
CA ARG A 32 3.64 15.11 12.05
C ARG A 32 3.59 14.57 13.48
N ARG A 33 2.39 14.35 14.02
CA ARG A 33 2.22 13.80 15.38
C ARG A 33 2.83 12.41 15.53
N THR A 34 2.70 11.56 14.51
CA THR A 34 3.25 10.20 14.52
C THR A 34 4.77 10.22 14.54
N LEU A 35 5.40 11.02 13.67
CA LEU A 35 6.85 11.15 13.59
C LEU A 35 7.44 11.73 14.88
N HIS A 36 6.84 12.79 15.43
CA HIS A 36 7.27 13.35 16.71
C HIS A 36 7.20 12.31 17.83
N ARG A 37 6.07 11.61 17.97
CA ARG A 37 5.91 10.56 18.97
C ARG A 37 6.97 9.45 18.81
N LEU A 38 7.19 8.96 17.59
CA LEU A 38 8.17 7.90 17.34
C LEU A 38 9.61 8.36 17.59
N LYS A 39 9.90 9.65 17.37
CA LYS A 39 11.19 10.26 17.68
C LYS A 39 11.40 10.36 19.20
N ASP A 40 10.39 10.78 19.94
CA ASP A 40 10.42 10.86 21.40
C ASP A 40 10.56 9.47 22.05
N GLU A 41 9.95 8.45 21.46
CA GLU A 41 10.08 7.04 21.86
C GLU A 41 11.42 6.40 21.45
N GLY A 42 12.24 7.09 20.63
CA GLY A 42 13.49 6.55 20.10
C GLY A 42 13.31 5.45 19.05
N THR A 43 12.11 5.29 18.49
CA THR A 43 11.83 4.31 17.42
C THR A 43 12.40 4.76 16.07
N ILE A 44 12.42 6.07 15.81
CA ILE A 44 13.07 6.64 14.63
C ILE A 44 14.27 7.51 15.04
N ASP A 45 15.30 7.48 14.21
CA ASP A 45 16.55 8.21 14.43
C ASP A 45 16.40 9.69 14.12
N ASP A 46 15.63 10.05 13.09
CA ASP A 46 15.37 11.43 12.69
C ASP A 46 14.18 11.54 11.73
N HIS A 47 13.63 12.75 11.58
CA HIS A 47 12.62 13.07 10.57
C HIS A 47 12.71 14.51 10.05
N LEU A 48 12.22 14.73 8.83
CA LEU A 48 12.21 16.04 8.18
C LEU A 48 10.90 16.25 7.41
N GLU A 49 10.30 17.43 7.52
CA GLU A 49 9.21 17.88 6.65
C GLU A 49 9.78 18.76 5.54
N VAL A 50 9.46 18.43 4.29
CA VAL A 50 9.94 19.12 3.08
C VAL A 50 8.75 19.71 2.36
N ALA A 51 8.71 21.04 2.26
CA ALA A 51 7.80 21.72 1.36
C ALA A 51 8.21 21.41 -0.09
N VAL A 52 7.30 20.83 -0.87
CA VAL A 52 7.52 20.57 -2.30
C VAL A 52 6.97 21.80 -3.05
N SER A 53 7.78 22.45 -3.90
CA SER A 53 7.43 23.75 -4.52
C SER A 53 6.29 23.72 -5.53
N GLU A 54 5.48 24.78 -5.56
CA GLU A 54 4.30 25.08 -6.40
C GLU A 54 4.52 25.13 -7.93
N THR A 55 5.67 24.70 -8.46
CA THR A 55 6.07 24.95 -9.87
C THR A 55 5.45 23.99 -10.90
N SER A 56 4.46 23.19 -10.51
CA SER A 56 3.61 22.44 -11.44
C SER A 56 2.16 22.77 -11.14
N ALA A 57 1.37 23.07 -12.18
CA ALA A 57 -0.05 23.44 -12.10
C ALA A 57 -0.98 22.33 -11.53
N SER A 58 -0.39 21.27 -10.97
CA SER A 58 -0.96 20.33 -10.03
C SER A 58 -0.12 20.43 -8.75
N SER A 59 -0.61 21.21 -7.79
CA SER A 59 0.02 21.58 -6.52
C SER A 59 0.67 20.39 -5.82
N PRO A 60 1.95 20.47 -5.42
CA PRO A 60 2.55 19.40 -4.64
C PRO A 60 2.32 19.61 -3.14
N ASP A 61 1.59 18.68 -2.53
CA ASP A 61 1.16 18.73 -1.14
C ASP A 61 2.12 17.99 -0.21
N CYS A 62 3.25 18.60 0.16
CA CYS A 62 4.20 18.16 1.21
C CYS A 62 4.85 16.76 1.08
N ALA A 63 6.06 16.65 1.64
CA ALA A 63 6.75 15.37 1.79
C ALA A 63 7.36 15.25 3.19
N PHE A 64 7.38 14.04 3.72
CA PHE A 64 7.99 13.71 4.99
C PHE A 64 9.09 12.68 4.78
N GLU A 65 10.23 12.88 5.41
CA GLU A 65 11.32 11.93 5.42
C GLU A 65 11.54 11.41 6.83
N ALA A 66 11.86 10.13 6.94
CA ALA A 66 12.17 9.49 8.20
C ALA A 66 13.36 8.55 8.04
N ARG A 67 14.18 8.46 9.07
CA ARG A 67 15.30 7.51 9.17
C ARG A 67 15.17 6.69 10.44
N TRP A 68 15.41 5.39 10.36
CA TRP A 68 15.44 4.50 11.51
C TRP A 68 16.40 3.35 11.28
N THR A 69 16.71 2.64 12.37
CA THR A 69 17.52 1.42 12.33
C THR A 69 16.62 0.20 12.55
N VAL A 70 16.74 -0.81 11.69
CA VAL A 70 16.07 -2.11 11.81
C VAL A 70 17.11 -3.22 11.96
N ALA A 71 16.73 -4.34 12.57
CA ALA A 71 17.61 -5.48 12.80
C ALA A 71 18.96 -5.07 13.45
N GLU A 72 18.89 -4.15 14.42
CA GLU A 72 19.99 -3.60 15.22
C GLU A 72 21.03 -2.75 14.48
N SER A 73 21.21 -2.93 13.17
CA SER A 73 22.32 -2.29 12.45
C SER A 73 22.00 -1.78 11.04
N VAL A 74 20.77 -1.96 10.54
CA VAL A 74 20.43 -1.63 9.16
C VAL A 74 19.71 -0.30 9.13
N THR A 75 20.32 0.71 8.52
CA THR A 75 19.63 1.99 8.34
C THR A 75 18.61 1.87 7.22
N VAL A 76 17.41 2.40 7.48
CA VAL A 76 16.37 2.62 6.48
C VAL A 76 16.09 4.11 6.36
N ARG A 77 15.97 4.59 5.13
CA ARG A 77 15.52 5.94 4.82
C ARG A 77 14.22 5.84 4.06
N ALA A 78 13.21 6.59 4.46
CA ALA A 78 11.95 6.63 3.75
C ALA A 78 11.48 8.04 3.47
N ARG A 79 10.74 8.17 2.39
CA ARG A 79 10.06 9.37 1.97
C ARG A 79 8.59 9.06 1.68
N LEU A 80 7.72 9.75 2.41
CA LEU A 80 6.30 9.83 2.15
C LEU A 80 6.01 11.12 1.39
N THR A 81 5.39 11.02 0.23
CA THR A 81 4.85 12.17 -0.50
C THR A 81 3.34 12.12 -0.41
N LEU A 82 2.73 13.24 -0.02
CA LEU A 82 1.28 13.41 -0.08
C LEU A 82 0.92 14.24 -1.31
N THR A 83 -0.27 14.00 -1.88
CA THR A 83 -0.79 14.77 -3.01
C THR A 83 -2.29 14.87 -2.84
N ARG A 84 -2.79 16.09 -2.71
CA ARG A 84 -4.20 16.39 -2.59
C ARG A 84 -4.81 16.38 -3.97
N ASP A 85 -5.82 15.56 -4.12
CA ASP A 85 -6.67 15.48 -5.29
C ASP A 85 -8.05 16.00 -4.90
N ALA A 86 -8.57 16.96 -5.66
CA ALA A 86 -9.81 17.67 -5.33
C ALA A 86 -11.04 16.74 -5.31
N ASP A 87 -11.04 15.69 -6.13
CA ASP A 87 -12.20 14.80 -6.28
C ASP A 87 -12.11 13.58 -5.39
N THR A 88 -10.90 13.14 -5.06
CA THR A 88 -10.70 11.85 -4.41
C THR A 88 -10.19 11.98 -2.98
N GLY A 89 -9.56 13.10 -2.57
CA GLY A 89 -8.95 13.36 -1.25
C GLY A 89 -7.41 13.35 -1.29
N VAL A 90 -6.69 12.91 -0.24
CA VAL A 90 -5.20 12.81 -0.27
C VAL A 90 -4.71 11.45 -0.77
N GLU A 91 -3.93 11.43 -1.85
CA GLU A 91 -3.12 10.28 -2.25
C GLU A 91 -1.74 10.31 -1.59
N TRP A 92 -1.16 9.14 -1.38
CA TRP A 92 0.18 9.02 -0.80
C TRP A 92 1.04 8.02 -1.57
N VAL A 93 2.33 8.33 -1.68
CA VAL A 93 3.38 7.44 -2.19
C VAL A 93 4.45 7.32 -1.12
N LEU A 94 4.79 6.09 -0.75
CA LEU A 94 5.83 5.80 0.24
C LEU A 94 6.94 4.98 -0.41
N ALA A 95 8.14 5.54 -0.40
CA ALA A 95 9.36 4.86 -0.79
C ALA A 95 10.27 4.71 0.43
N ALA A 96 10.74 3.50 0.69
CA ALA A 96 11.72 3.22 1.72
C ALA A 96 12.87 2.41 1.12
N GLU A 97 14.10 2.79 1.44
CA GLU A 97 15.31 2.14 0.99
C GLU A 97 16.18 1.77 2.18
N ALA A 98 16.63 0.51 2.20
CA ALA A 98 17.53 -0.01 3.21
C ALA A 98 18.96 -0.14 2.66
N GLU A 99 19.95 -0.18 3.55
CA GLU A 99 21.36 -0.39 3.18
C GLU A 99 21.67 -1.80 2.65
N ARG A 100 20.71 -2.73 2.73
CA ARG A 100 20.80 -4.13 2.27
C ARG A 100 19.47 -4.59 1.65
N PRO A 101 19.44 -5.76 0.99
CA PRO A 101 18.18 -6.33 0.48
C PRO A 101 17.09 -6.36 1.55
N TRP A 102 15.89 -5.94 1.16
CA TRP A 102 14.76 -5.79 2.06
C TRP A 102 14.27 -7.15 2.58
N GLU A 103 14.19 -7.31 3.90
CA GLU A 103 13.67 -8.54 4.49
C GLU A 103 12.17 -8.41 4.77
N GLN A 104 11.41 -9.43 4.39
CA GLN A 104 9.95 -9.37 4.53
C GLN A 104 9.48 -9.42 5.99
N GLY A 105 10.31 -9.92 6.89
CA GLY A 105 10.06 -9.96 8.33
C GLY A 105 10.11 -8.59 9.01
N TRP A 106 10.72 -7.58 8.38
CA TRP A 106 10.80 -6.24 8.94
C TRP A 106 9.43 -5.55 8.96
N PRO A 107 9.19 -4.62 9.90
CA PRO A 107 7.98 -3.81 9.92
C PRO A 107 7.72 -3.11 8.58
N SER A 108 6.45 -2.91 8.24
CA SER A 108 6.10 -2.10 7.09
C SER A 108 6.51 -0.64 7.34
N PRO A 109 7.17 0.03 6.38
CA PRO A 109 7.54 1.45 6.49
C PRO A 109 6.37 2.38 6.80
N ALA A 110 5.16 2.02 6.36
CA ALA A 110 3.92 2.73 6.66
C ALA A 110 3.72 2.99 8.17
N THR A 111 4.16 2.04 9.01
CA THR A 111 4.02 2.13 10.47
C THR A 111 4.86 3.25 11.10
N MET A 112 5.80 3.83 10.34
CA MET A 112 6.59 4.99 10.77
C MET A 112 5.88 6.33 10.50
N PHE A 113 4.87 6.35 9.64
CA PHE A 113 4.24 7.59 9.20
C PHE A 113 2.79 7.75 9.69
N TRP A 114 2.10 6.65 9.98
CA TRP A 114 0.76 6.73 10.55
C TRP A 114 0.46 5.58 11.52
N PRO A 115 -0.53 5.78 12.41
CA PRO A 115 -1.02 4.74 13.31
C PRO A 115 -1.62 3.54 12.57
N THR A 116 -1.51 2.33 13.15
CA THR A 116 -1.86 1.06 12.47
C THR A 116 -3.18 0.46 12.89
N GLU A 117 -4.04 1.23 13.56
CA GLU A 117 -5.35 0.77 13.99
C GLU A 117 -6.18 0.28 12.78
N PRO A 118 -7.10 -0.68 12.99
CA PRO A 118 -7.91 -1.23 11.90
C PRO A 118 -8.72 -0.18 11.13
N ASP A 119 -9.18 0.88 11.80
CA ASP A 119 -10.02 1.91 11.20
C ASP A 119 -9.22 3.12 10.67
N ALA A 120 -7.89 3.01 10.61
CA ALA A 120 -7.04 4.08 10.11
C ALA A 120 -7.41 4.42 8.65
N PRO A 121 -7.66 5.68 8.31
CA PRO A 121 -8.13 6.08 6.98
C PRO A 121 -7.09 5.96 5.84
N TRP A 122 -5.90 5.44 6.13
CA TRP A 122 -4.72 5.43 5.24
C TRP A 122 -4.65 4.25 4.27
N ASP A 123 -5.47 3.23 4.45
CA ASP A 123 -5.32 1.92 3.81
C ASP A 123 -6.16 1.75 2.54
N HIS A 124 -6.51 2.82 1.84
CA HIS A 124 -7.32 2.74 0.62
C HIS A 124 -6.44 2.65 -0.64
N GLN A 125 -6.86 1.81 -1.58
CA GLN A 125 -6.22 1.67 -2.88
C GLN A 125 -6.65 2.81 -3.82
N PRO A 126 -5.71 3.47 -4.53
CA PRO A 126 -6.05 4.55 -5.44
C PRO A 126 -6.80 4.04 -6.68
N GLY A 127 -8.00 4.56 -6.93
CA GLY A 127 -8.79 4.25 -8.12
C GLY A 127 -9.93 3.25 -7.91
N THR A 128 -9.79 2.28 -7.00
CA THR A 128 -10.93 1.41 -6.60
C THR A 128 -11.50 1.76 -5.23
N GLY A 129 -10.71 2.41 -4.36
CA GLY A 129 -11.11 2.71 -2.99
C GLY A 129 -11.16 1.49 -2.07
N LEU A 130 -10.75 0.31 -2.53
CA LEU A 130 -10.71 -0.91 -1.71
C LEU A 130 -9.62 -0.82 -0.63
N ARG A 131 -9.75 -1.63 0.43
CA ARG A 131 -8.89 -1.56 1.63
C ARG A 131 -7.73 -2.57 1.54
N LEU A 132 -6.49 -2.14 1.76
CA LEU A 132 -5.25 -2.94 1.65
C LEU A 132 -5.03 -3.93 2.80
N ARG A 133 -5.83 -3.85 3.87
CA ARG A 133 -5.69 -4.68 5.08
C ARG A 133 -6.96 -5.47 5.41
N GLU A 134 -7.99 -5.32 4.61
CA GLU A 134 -9.29 -5.97 4.80
C GLU A 134 -9.60 -6.95 3.67
N ALA A 135 -10.60 -7.80 3.91
CA ALA A 135 -11.10 -8.74 2.93
C ALA A 135 -12.18 -8.07 2.08
N ASN A 136 -11.85 -7.71 0.83
CA ASN A 136 -12.77 -7.01 -0.07
C ASN A 136 -13.60 -8.03 -0.87
N ARG A 137 -14.91 -8.11 -0.62
CA ARG A 137 -15.79 -9.01 -1.41
C ARG A 137 -15.96 -8.53 -2.83
N LEU A 138 -15.85 -9.46 -3.78
CA LEU A 138 -16.10 -9.16 -5.18
C LEU A 138 -17.59 -8.82 -5.41
N PRO A 139 -17.89 -7.87 -6.31
CA PRO A 139 -19.27 -7.58 -6.72
C PRO A 139 -19.99 -8.81 -7.24
N ALA A 140 -21.32 -8.85 -7.13
CA ALA A 140 -22.12 -9.98 -7.63
C ALA A 140 -22.09 -10.10 -9.16
N GLU A 141 -22.07 -8.97 -9.87
CA GLU A 141 -22.21 -8.92 -11.33
C GLU A 141 -20.88 -9.17 -12.06
N ASP A 142 -20.87 -10.10 -13.02
CA ASP A 142 -19.70 -10.46 -13.86
C ASP A 142 -18.97 -9.25 -14.45
N LYS A 143 -19.73 -8.29 -14.98
CA LYS A 143 -19.18 -7.07 -15.59
C LYS A 143 -18.42 -6.21 -14.58
N ASP A 144 -18.90 -6.19 -13.34
CA ASP A 144 -18.36 -5.37 -12.26
C ASP A 144 -17.12 -6.05 -11.64
N ILE A 145 -17.12 -7.39 -11.54
CA ILE A 145 -15.92 -8.18 -11.20
C ILE A 145 -14.80 -7.87 -12.19
N ARG A 146 -15.09 -7.95 -13.50
CA ARG A 146 -14.09 -7.69 -14.54
C ARG A 146 -13.57 -6.26 -14.49
N ARG A 147 -14.45 -5.28 -14.28
CA ARG A 147 -14.07 -3.87 -14.13
C ARG A 147 -13.19 -3.67 -12.90
N LEU A 148 -13.57 -4.22 -11.75
CA LEU A 148 -12.84 -4.08 -10.48
C LEU A 148 -11.45 -4.68 -10.57
N LEU A 149 -11.31 -5.93 -11.02
CA LEU A 149 -10.01 -6.60 -11.11
C LEU A 149 -9.08 -5.87 -12.09
N ARG A 150 -9.60 -5.41 -13.24
CA ARG A 150 -8.82 -4.62 -14.21
C ARG A 150 -8.39 -3.27 -13.62
N SER A 151 -9.24 -2.59 -12.87
CA SER A 151 -8.89 -1.35 -12.19
C SER A 151 -7.86 -1.56 -11.09
N SER A 152 -7.93 -2.68 -10.36
CA SER A 152 -7.06 -2.98 -9.21
C SER A 152 -5.61 -3.27 -9.60
N VAL A 153 -5.38 -3.75 -10.82
CA VAL A 153 -4.02 -3.96 -11.37
C VAL A 153 -3.48 -2.73 -12.10
N ARG A 154 -4.32 -1.73 -12.37
CA ARG A 154 -3.92 -0.52 -13.09
C ARG A 154 -2.92 0.26 -12.25
N GLY A 155 -1.73 0.51 -12.81
CA GLY A 155 -0.63 1.19 -12.12
C GLY A 155 0.29 0.26 -11.32
N GLY A 156 -0.06 -1.00 -11.07
CA GLY A 156 0.88 -2.04 -10.61
C GLY A 156 1.51 -1.86 -9.21
N TRP A 157 0.95 -1.02 -8.35
CA TRP A 157 1.53 -0.71 -7.03
C TRP A 157 1.27 -1.78 -5.95
N ASN A 158 0.14 -2.49 -6.05
CA ASN A 158 -0.32 -3.43 -5.02
C ASN A 158 -0.21 -4.89 -5.48
N ILE A 159 0.06 -5.75 -4.51
CA ILE A 159 0.03 -7.21 -4.63
C ILE A 159 -1.43 -7.63 -4.50
N ASN A 160 -2.07 -7.94 -5.63
CA ASN A 160 -3.46 -8.39 -5.64
C ASN A 160 -3.54 -9.88 -5.33
N LEU A 161 -4.28 -10.25 -4.28
CA LEU A 161 -4.56 -11.64 -3.92
C LEU A 161 -6.04 -11.92 -4.13
N VAL A 162 -6.36 -13.03 -4.77
CA VAL A 162 -7.74 -13.52 -4.90
C VAL A 162 -7.89 -14.77 -4.06
N VAL A 163 -8.80 -14.72 -3.10
CA VAL A 163 -9.14 -15.86 -2.25
C VAL A 163 -10.50 -16.39 -2.64
N HIS A 164 -10.56 -17.68 -2.95
CA HIS A 164 -11.81 -18.39 -3.19
C HIS A 164 -12.38 -18.89 -1.86
N GLU A 165 -13.50 -18.32 -1.43
CA GLU A 165 -14.14 -18.70 -0.16
C GLU A 165 -14.60 -20.16 -0.16
N ALA A 166 -14.89 -20.74 -1.34
CA ALA A 166 -15.17 -22.18 -1.48
C ALA A 166 -14.02 -23.08 -0.99
N MET A 167 -12.78 -22.59 -1.01
CA MET A 167 -11.59 -23.33 -0.58
C MET A 167 -11.24 -23.07 0.89
N THR A 168 -11.93 -22.12 1.54
CA THR A 168 -11.66 -21.65 2.90
C THR A 168 -12.98 -21.42 3.67
N PRO A 169 -13.86 -22.44 3.78
CA PRO A 169 -15.24 -22.23 4.22
C PRO A 169 -15.40 -21.96 5.72
N ASP A 170 -14.38 -22.27 6.53
CA ASP A 170 -14.40 -22.16 7.98
C ASP A 170 -14.26 -20.71 8.47
N GLU A 171 -14.53 -20.49 9.75
CA GLU A 171 -14.46 -19.14 10.35
C GLU A 171 -13.07 -18.51 10.24
N ARG A 172 -12.02 -19.34 10.26
CA ARG A 172 -10.63 -18.90 10.07
C ARG A 172 -10.41 -18.47 8.63
N GLY A 173 -10.88 -19.26 7.68
CA GLY A 173 -10.84 -18.99 6.26
C GLY A 173 -11.51 -17.67 5.86
N ARG A 174 -12.53 -17.25 6.60
CA ARG A 174 -13.24 -15.96 6.40
C ARG A 174 -12.49 -14.74 6.93
N ARG A 175 -11.44 -14.89 7.76
CA ARG A 175 -10.64 -13.76 8.25
C ARG A 175 -9.73 -13.19 7.15
N PRO A 176 -9.44 -11.87 7.17
CA PRO A 176 -8.45 -11.28 6.27
C PRO A 176 -7.08 -11.94 6.42
N LEU A 177 -6.32 -12.00 5.32
CA LEU A 177 -4.96 -12.56 5.29
C LEU A 177 -3.92 -11.65 5.94
N GLY A 178 -4.22 -10.36 6.13
CA GLY A 178 -3.32 -9.35 6.72
C GLY A 178 -2.46 -9.84 7.90
N PRO A 179 -3.05 -10.48 8.94
CA PRO A 179 -2.29 -11.01 10.08
C PRO A 179 -1.34 -12.18 9.76
N LEU A 180 -1.59 -12.93 8.67
CA LEU A 180 -0.78 -14.07 8.22
C LEU A 180 0.35 -13.66 7.29
N LEU A 181 0.32 -12.42 6.79
CA LEU A 181 1.34 -11.90 5.88
C LEU A 181 2.58 -11.43 6.64
N PRO A 182 3.78 -11.54 6.02
CA PRO A 182 4.98 -10.87 6.51
C PRO A 182 4.70 -9.38 6.79
N PRO A 183 5.22 -8.81 7.89
CA PRO A 183 4.85 -7.46 8.31
C PRO A 183 5.08 -6.40 7.24
N SER A 184 6.12 -6.54 6.42
CA SER A 184 6.42 -5.57 5.35
C SER A 184 5.38 -5.55 4.23
N LEU A 185 4.57 -6.59 4.07
CA LEU A 185 3.56 -6.69 3.00
C LEU A 185 2.19 -6.11 3.40
N ARG A 186 1.96 -5.83 4.70
CA ARG A 186 0.64 -5.47 5.23
C ARG A 186 0.00 -4.22 4.58
N HIS A 187 0.79 -3.28 4.07
CA HIS A 187 0.29 -2.06 3.39
C HIS A 187 0.49 -2.09 1.86
N ARG A 188 0.63 -3.29 1.30
CA ARG A 188 0.84 -3.50 -0.14
C ARG A 188 -0.09 -4.54 -0.75
N VAL A 189 -0.75 -5.33 0.08
CA VAL A 189 -1.63 -6.39 -0.39
C VAL A 189 -3.04 -5.84 -0.59
N LEU A 190 -3.71 -6.27 -1.65
CA LEU A 190 -5.12 -6.03 -1.84
C LEU A 190 -5.82 -7.38 -1.96
N GLU A 191 -6.62 -7.73 -0.96
CA GLU A 191 -7.30 -9.01 -0.90
C GLU A 191 -8.71 -8.92 -1.48
N HIS A 192 -8.99 -9.76 -2.47
CA HIS A 192 -10.29 -9.93 -3.11
C HIS A 192 -10.90 -11.28 -2.71
N ARG A 193 -12.15 -11.27 -2.28
CA ARG A 193 -12.89 -12.47 -1.88
C ARG A 193 -13.92 -12.85 -2.93
N ALA A 194 -13.69 -14.00 -3.55
CA ALA A 194 -14.63 -14.61 -4.47
C ALA A 194 -15.56 -15.54 -3.70
N ALA A 195 -16.86 -15.26 -3.74
CA ALA A 195 -17.89 -16.14 -3.21
C ALA A 195 -17.87 -17.50 -3.95
N PRO A 196 -18.41 -18.58 -3.35
CA PRO A 196 -18.31 -19.93 -3.93
C PRO A 196 -18.85 -20.07 -5.36
N ASP A 197 -19.96 -19.38 -5.66
CA ASP A 197 -20.60 -19.32 -6.98
C ASP A 197 -19.77 -18.53 -8.02
N GLN A 198 -18.87 -17.66 -7.57
CA GLN A 198 -18.03 -16.82 -8.42
C GLN A 198 -16.75 -17.53 -8.91
N LEU A 199 -16.49 -18.77 -8.49
CA LEU A 199 -15.25 -19.50 -8.84
C LEU A 199 -14.98 -19.54 -10.35
N ARG A 200 -16.00 -19.82 -11.16
CA ARG A 200 -15.85 -19.96 -12.62
C ARG A 200 -15.56 -18.63 -13.31
N ILE A 201 -16.32 -17.58 -12.95
CA ILE A 201 -16.15 -16.25 -13.55
C ILE A 201 -14.78 -15.66 -13.21
N VAL A 202 -14.34 -15.75 -11.95
CA VAL A 202 -13.05 -15.21 -11.53
C VAL A 202 -11.89 -15.90 -12.25
N ASN A 203 -11.91 -17.22 -12.34
CA ASN A 203 -10.89 -17.97 -13.08
C ASN A 203 -10.86 -17.65 -14.57
N ARG A 204 -12.02 -17.33 -15.17
CA ARG A 204 -12.07 -16.85 -16.55
C ARG A 204 -11.43 -15.46 -16.67
N VAL A 205 -11.81 -14.52 -15.81
CA VAL A 205 -11.29 -13.15 -15.83
C VAL A 205 -9.78 -13.09 -15.60
N LEU A 206 -9.22 -13.93 -14.72
CA LEU A 206 -7.78 -13.95 -14.42
C LEU A 206 -6.93 -14.57 -15.55
N ARG A 207 -7.54 -15.31 -16.48
CA ARG A 207 -6.83 -15.89 -17.64
C ARG A 207 -6.79 -14.95 -18.85
N GLU A 208 -7.68 -13.96 -18.89
CA GLU A 208 -7.80 -12.96 -19.97
C GLU A 208 -6.88 -11.75 -19.74
#